data_AF-A0A6P0I8K5-F1
#
_entry.id   AF-A0A6P0I8K5-F1
#
_cell.length_a   1.000
_cell.length_b   1.000
_cell.length_c   1.000
_cell.angle_alpha   90.00
_cell.angle_beta   90.00
_cell.angle_gamma   90.00
#
_symmetry.space_group_name_H-M   'P 1'
#
loop_
_entity.id
_entity.type
_entity.pdbx_description
1 polymer ?
#
loop_
_entity_poly.entity_id
_entity_poly.type
_entity_poly.pdbx_seq_one_letter_code
_entity_poly.pdbx_strand_id
1 'polypeptide(L)'
;MRGIDDSFELGPRNTFSGLSFLSSLGNPGLGGQPSIRSKDQDFILGKKLYLKTSLEPNFQDDKLIESHIGYVCAECKTNLDKTMFQEAVATSRDLKIAVRWLPILFDL
;
A
#
# COMPACT_ATOMS: atom_id res chain seq x y z
N MET A 1 17.43 11.93 15.40
CA MET A 1 17.51 11.92 13.91
C MET A 1 16.90 13.24 13.42
N ARG A 2 17.72 14.28 13.17
CA ARG A 2 17.21 15.56 12.65
C ARG A 2 16.85 15.38 11.18
N GLY A 3 15.58 15.54 10.81
CA GLY A 3 15.14 15.51 9.40
C GLY A 3 13.86 14.73 9.10
N ILE A 4 13.32 13.98 10.07
CA ILE A 4 12.03 13.31 9.95
C ILE A 4 11.06 14.02 10.88
N ASP A 5 10.01 14.61 10.30
CA ASP A 5 8.88 15.21 11.01
C ASP A 5 8.00 14.12 11.66
N ASP A 6 7.30 14.43 12.75
CA ASP A 6 6.44 13.51 13.51
C ASP A 6 5.26 12.97 12.69
N SER A 7 5.02 13.51 11.48
CA SER A 7 4.05 12.98 10.53
C SER A 7 4.47 11.67 9.86
N PHE A 8 5.73 11.24 10.00
CA PHE A 8 6.20 9.98 9.46
C PHE A 8 6.04 8.83 10.46
N GLU A 9 5.64 7.67 9.94
CA GLU A 9 5.55 6.43 10.70
C GLU A 9 6.72 5.50 10.37
N LEU A 10 7.16 4.78 11.40
CA LEU A 10 8.24 3.81 11.35
C LEU A 10 7.78 2.44 11.85
N GLY A 11 8.30 1.37 11.26
CA GLY A 11 8.07 -0.01 11.69
C GLY A 11 7.18 -0.84 10.77
N PRO A 12 6.74 -2.03 11.21
CA PRO A 12 5.97 -2.96 10.38
C PRO A 12 4.59 -2.41 10.01
N ARG A 13 4.26 -2.38 8.72
CA ARG A 13 3.00 -1.80 8.21
C ARG A 13 2.59 -2.38 6.86
N ASN A 14 1.28 -2.48 6.68
CA ASN A 14 0.66 -2.70 5.37
C ASN A 14 0.78 -1.43 4.50
N THR A 15 1.53 -1.55 3.40
CA THR A 15 1.82 -0.48 2.46
C THR A 15 0.95 -0.59 1.21
N PHE A 16 0.39 0.54 0.77
CA PHE A 16 -0.44 0.64 -0.42
C PHE A 16 0.31 0.15 -1.67
N SER A 17 -0.30 -0.78 -2.41
CA SER A 17 0.22 -1.32 -3.68
C SER A 17 -0.76 -1.20 -4.85
N GLY A 18 -2.00 -0.78 -4.59
CA GLY A 18 -2.95 -0.45 -5.66
C GLY A 18 -4.38 -0.26 -5.17
N LEU A 19 -5.19 0.35 -6.04
CA LEU A 19 -6.62 0.52 -5.87
C LEU A 19 -7.34 -0.10 -7.06
N SER A 20 -8.46 -0.77 -6.79
CA SER A 20 -9.36 -1.31 -7.81
C SER A 20 -10.80 -1.10 -7.36
N PHE A 21 -11.73 -1.06 -8.32
CA PHE A 21 -13.15 -0.97 -8.03
C PHE A 21 -13.82 -2.25 -8.49
N LEU A 22 -14.52 -2.91 -7.58
CA LEU A 22 -15.32 -4.09 -7.91
C LEU A 22 -16.62 -3.59 -8.54
N SER A 23 -16.81 -3.79 -9.85
CA SER A 23 -18.08 -3.47 -10.50
C SER A 23 -18.78 -4.75 -10.99
N SER A 24 -20.10 -4.78 -10.89
CA SER A 24 -20.94 -5.82 -11.47
C SER A 24 -22.08 -5.15 -12.23
N LEU A 25 -22.21 -5.46 -13.52
CA LEU A 25 -23.30 -4.99 -14.38
C LEU A 25 -24.67 -5.59 -13.98
N GLY A 26 -24.67 -6.76 -13.33
CA GLY A 26 -25.89 -7.52 -13.01
C GLY A 26 -26.41 -7.34 -11.58
N ASN A 27 -25.70 -6.61 -10.72
CA ASN A 27 -26.12 -6.39 -9.33
C ASN A 27 -25.94 -4.93 -8.91
N PRO A 28 -26.94 -4.06 -9.19
CA PRO A 28 -26.83 -2.61 -9.00
C PRO A 28 -26.67 -2.17 -7.52
N GLY A 29 -26.83 -3.07 -6.55
CA GLY A 29 -26.70 -2.75 -5.13
C GLY A 29 -25.32 -2.99 -4.50
N LEU A 30 -24.38 -3.65 -5.19
CA LEU A 30 -23.07 -4.06 -4.64
C LEU A 30 -21.86 -3.68 -5.51
N GLY A 31 -22.09 -3.00 -6.63
CA GLY A 31 -21.04 -2.56 -7.54
C GLY A 31 -20.40 -1.22 -7.14
N GLY A 32 -19.16 -1.00 -7.57
CA GLY A 32 -18.42 0.25 -7.41
C GLY A 32 -17.67 0.41 -6.10
N GLN A 33 -17.59 -0.63 -5.25
CA GLN A 33 -16.84 -0.53 -4.00
C GLN A 33 -15.33 -0.51 -4.26
N PRO A 34 -14.57 0.42 -3.66
CA PRO A 34 -13.11 0.40 -3.70
C PRO A 34 -12.57 -0.82 -2.94
N SER A 35 -11.52 -1.42 -3.49
CA SER A 35 -10.70 -2.47 -2.89
C SER A 35 -9.24 -2.06 -2.98
N ILE A 36 -8.60 -1.92 -1.81
CA ILE A 36 -7.18 -1.60 -1.69
C ILE A 36 -6.39 -2.90 -1.64
N ARG A 37 -5.35 -2.95 -2.47
CA ARG A 37 -4.29 -3.93 -2.32
C ARG A 37 -3.17 -3.32 -1.50
N SER A 38 -2.71 -4.05 -0.50
CA SER A 38 -1.56 -3.69 0.32
C SER A 38 -0.56 -4.83 0.35
N LYS A 39 0.69 -4.50 0.66
CA LYS A 39 1.75 -5.47 0.92
C LYS A 39 2.23 -5.27 2.35
N ASP A 40 2.32 -6.35 3.10
CA ASP A 40 2.90 -6.31 4.43
C ASP A 40 4.41 -6.14 4.30
N GLN A 41 4.99 -5.26 5.12
CA GLN A 41 6.41 -4.93 5.11
C GLN A 41 6.93 -5.01 6.53
N ASP A 42 8.06 -5.69 6.72
CA ASP A 42 8.73 -5.84 8.02
C ASP A 42 9.15 -4.46 8.59
N PHE A 43 9.49 -3.50 7.71
CA PHE A 43 9.78 -2.14 8.10
C PHE A 43 9.40 -1.13 7.01
N ILE A 44 8.78 -0.02 7.40
CA ILE A 44 8.60 1.15 6.55
C ILE A 44 9.14 2.42 7.21
N LEU A 45 9.57 3.36 6.37
CA LEU A 45 9.50 4.80 6.64
C LEU A 45 8.42 5.36 5.72
N GLY A 46 7.31 5.80 6.29
CA GLY A 46 6.14 6.15 5.49
C GLY A 46 5.23 7.18 6.12
N LYS A 47 4.07 7.38 5.51
CA LYS A 47 3.00 8.23 6.01
C LYS A 47 1.67 7.51 5.92
N LYS A 48 0.79 7.82 6.86
CA LYS A 48 -0.59 7.36 6.80
C LYS A 48 -1.31 7.98 5.60
N LEU A 49 -2.03 7.15 4.87
CA LEU A 49 -2.79 7.50 3.68
C LEU A 49 -4.27 7.33 3.97
N TYR A 50 -5.05 8.36 3.70
CA TYR A 50 -6.51 8.34 3.75
C TYR A 50 -7.04 8.49 2.33
N LEU A 51 -7.88 7.54 1.91
CA LEU A 51 -8.54 7.54 0.60
C LEU A 51 -10.04 7.64 0.83
N LYS A 52 -10.64 8.72 0.32
CA LYS A 52 -12.07 8.95 0.34
C LYS A 52 -12.63 8.76 -1.06
N THR A 53 -13.56 7.83 -1.25
CA THR A 53 -14.17 7.56 -2.56
C THR A 53 -15.69 7.60 -2.45
N SER A 54 -16.36 8.11 -3.48
CA SER A 54 -17.81 8.02 -3.61
C SER A 54 -18.18 7.98 -5.09
N LEU A 55 -19.36 7.43 -5.39
CA LEU A 55 -19.98 7.53 -6.71
C LEU A 55 -20.88 8.77 -6.80
N GLU A 56 -21.15 9.43 -5.68
CA GLU A 56 -21.95 10.64 -5.60
C GLU A 56 -21.04 11.87 -5.53
N PRO A 57 -21.28 12.93 -6.36
CA PRO A 57 -20.42 14.12 -6.38
C PRO A 57 -20.27 14.83 -5.04
N ASN A 58 -21.29 14.70 -4.18
CA ASN A 58 -21.34 15.33 -2.86
C ASN A 58 -20.75 14.45 -1.75
N PHE A 59 -20.25 13.25 -2.06
CA PHE A 59 -19.70 12.30 -1.08
C PHE A 59 -20.66 11.99 0.09
N GLN A 60 -21.96 11.89 -0.18
CA GLN A 60 -22.96 11.56 0.85
C GLN A 60 -22.88 10.10 1.27
N ASP A 61 -22.61 9.19 0.32
CA ASP A 61 -22.29 7.79 0.56
C ASP A 61 -20.82 7.56 0.20
N ASP A 62 -19.94 8.04 1.07
CA ASP A 62 -18.51 7.91 0.89
C ASP A 62 -17.94 6.72 1.66
N LYS A 63 -16.85 6.17 1.12
CA LYS A 63 -16.04 5.17 1.79
C LYS A 63 -14.67 5.76 2.08
N LEU A 64 -14.36 5.86 3.36
CA LEU A 64 -13.04 6.20 3.87
C LEU A 64 -12.22 4.91 4.06
N ILE A 65 -11.04 4.87 3.47
CA ILE A 65 -10.10 3.76 3.61
C ILE A 65 -8.76 4.30 4.09
N GLU A 66 -8.17 3.61 5.04
CA GLU A 66 -6.85 3.91 5.58
C GLU A 66 -5.81 2.93 5.04
N SER A 67 -4.62 3.43 4.73
CA SER A 67 -3.46 2.65 4.32
C SER A 67 -2.18 3.42 4.67
N HIS A 68 -1.02 2.98 4.17
CA HIS A 68 0.25 3.68 4.35
C HIS A 68 0.97 3.80 3.00
N ILE A 69 1.55 4.97 2.75
CA ILE A 69 2.53 5.15 1.69
C ILE A 69 3.91 4.95 2.31
N GLY A 70 4.64 3.94 1.86
CA GLY A 70 6.05 3.77 2.17
C GLY A 70 6.89 4.67 1.26
N TYR A 71 7.85 5.37 1.84
CA TYR A 71 8.95 6.06 1.15
C TYR A 71 10.26 5.27 1.22
N VAL A 72 10.40 4.43 2.23
CA VAL A 72 11.38 3.34 2.27
C VAL A 72 10.62 2.13 2.77
N CYS A 73 10.78 1.00 2.10
CA CYS A 73 10.28 -0.29 2.58
C CYS A 73 11.43 -1.27 2.63
N ALA A 74 11.47 -2.06 3.69
CA ALA A 74 12.44 -3.12 3.87
C ALA A 74 11.75 -4.40 4.32
N GLU A 75 12.29 -5.50 3.83
CA GLU A 75 11.89 -6.84 4.19
C GLU A 75 13.09 -7.57 4.78
N CYS A 76 12.91 -8.17 5.96
CA CYS A 76 13.99 -8.70 6.78
C CYS A 76 13.81 -10.21 6.92
N LYS A 77 14.71 -10.98 6.32
CA LYS A 77 14.67 -12.45 6.40
C LYS A 77 16.01 -12.98 6.87
N THR A 78 16.01 -13.96 7.77
CA THR A 78 17.25 -14.56 8.28
C THR A 78 17.92 -15.48 7.25
N ASN A 79 17.14 -16.01 6.32
CA ASN A 79 17.59 -16.82 5.18
C ASN A 79 16.77 -16.39 3.97
N LEU A 80 17.41 -16.29 2.80
CA LEU A 80 16.74 -15.93 1.56
C LEU A 80 16.89 -17.04 0.53
N ASP A 81 15.83 -17.82 0.35
CA ASP A 81 15.77 -18.81 -0.72
C ASP A 81 15.28 -18.20 -2.05
N LYS A 82 15.31 -19.01 -3.12
CA LYS A 82 14.92 -18.58 -4.46
C LYS A 82 13.46 -18.11 -4.52
N THR A 83 12.55 -18.79 -3.85
CA THR A 83 11.11 -18.45 -3.88
C THR A 83 10.87 -17.13 -3.17
N MET A 84 11.46 -16.95 -1.99
CA MET A 84 11.36 -15.71 -1.21
C MET A 84 11.94 -14.52 -1.98
N PHE A 85 13.06 -14.71 -2.68
CA PHE A 85 13.63 -13.64 -3.52
C PHE A 85 12.68 -13.25 -4.67
N GLN A 86 12.03 -14.21 -5.33
CA GLN A 86 11.08 -13.90 -6.41
C GLN A 86 9.82 -13.18 -5.89
N GLU A 87 9.31 -13.56 -4.72
CA GLU A 87 8.19 -12.88 -4.07
C GLU A 87 8.55 -11.44 -3.66
N ALA A 88 9.76 -11.26 -3.12
CA ALA A 88 10.35 -9.96 -2.82
C ALA A 88 10.43 -9.08 -4.08
N VAL A 89 10.95 -9.60 -5.19
CA VAL A 89 11.02 -8.88 -6.47
C VAL A 89 9.63 -8.50 -6.99
N ALA A 90 8.65 -9.42 -6.92
CA ALA A 90 7.27 -9.13 -7.31
C ALA A 90 6.63 -8.04 -6.44
N THR A 91 6.86 -8.10 -5.13
CA THR A 91 6.39 -7.08 -4.17
C THR A 91 7.04 -5.73 -4.44
N SER A 92 8.34 -5.70 -4.72
CA SER A 92 9.07 -4.49 -5.07
C SER A 92 8.51 -3.82 -6.31
N ARG A 93 8.20 -4.62 -7.33
CA ARG A 93 7.52 -4.14 -8.55
C ARG A 93 6.16 -3.52 -8.23
N ASP A 94 5.32 -4.20 -7.45
CA ASP A 94 3.98 -3.70 -7.10
C ASP A 94 4.05 -2.36 -6.35
N LEU A 95 4.91 -2.26 -5.34
CA LEU A 95 5.09 -1.05 -4.55
C LEU A 95 5.65 0.11 -5.38
N LYS A 96 6.55 -0.16 -6.32
CA LYS A 96 7.15 0.87 -7.18
C LYS A 96 6.20 1.41 -8.25
N ILE A 97 5.26 0.58 -8.70
CA ILE A 97 4.16 1.02 -9.57
C ILE A 97 3.23 1.96 -8.79
N ALA A 98 2.91 1.62 -7.54
CA ALA A 98 2.05 2.42 -6.68
C ALA A 98 2.70 3.74 -6.24
N VAL A 99 4.01 3.73 -5.96
CA VAL A 99 4.79 4.87 -5.49
C VAL A 99 6.05 5.01 -6.36
N ARG A 100 5.96 5.83 -7.40
CA ARG A 100 6.99 5.93 -8.47
C ARG A 100 8.40 6.25 -7.97
N TRP A 101 8.53 6.94 -6.83
CA TRP A 101 9.81 7.36 -6.27
C TRP A 101 10.29 6.53 -5.07
N LEU A 102 9.72 5.34 -4.86
CA LEU A 102 10.05 4.49 -3.73
C LEU A 102 11.41 3.77 -3.90
N PRO A 103 12.46 4.11 -3.12
CA PRO A 103 13.58 3.22 -2.89
C PRO A 103 13.13 1.99 -2.08
N ILE A 104 13.50 0.80 -2.54
CA ILE A 104 13.17 -0.47 -1.89
C ILE A 104 14.49 -1.11 -1.50
N LEU A 105 14.66 -1.37 -0.21
CA LEU A 105 15.88 -1.97 0.34
C LEU A 105 15.56 -3.42 0.70
N PHE A 106 16.36 -4.36 0.21
CA PHE A 106 16.37 -5.72 0.72
C PHE A 106 17.59 -5.87 1.60
N ASP A 107 17.38 -6.01 2.90
CA ASP A 107 18.47 -6.38 3.81
C ASP A 107 18.51 -7.92 3.88
N LEU A 108 19.66 -8.46 3.45
CA LEU A 108 20.04 -9.88 3.48
C LEU A 108 20.59 -10.28 4.85
#